data_AF-A0A100JR00-F1
#
_entry.id   AF-A0A100JR00-F1
#
_cell.length_a   1.000
_cell.length_b   1.000
_cell.length_c   1.000
_cell.angle_alpha   90.00
_cell.angle_beta   90.00
_cell.angle_gamma   90.00
#
_symmetry.space_group_name_H-M   'P 1'
#
loop_
_entity.id
_entity.type
_entity.pdbx_description
1 polymer ?
#
loop_
_entity_poly.entity_id
_entity_poly.type
_entity_poly.pdbx_seq_one_letter_code
_entity_poly.pdbx_strand_id
1 'polypeptide(L)'
;MSTRNLTPDQRAKIAELIGDAQPATTELLVSFGESIRDRRDHEHPQWEDFYCLNLSSYMGERMAPVLRRLLDAESRAERYRTAWGMARTRAISTGGAADRYAARAREGQEALQHMLFAVIAAQLARKAATDEAVGLRNRVAELEAAERARVRREQRVALVAGIERAEMSDNVADYAQAAELRSELAELEAEAEADASPIPSAAELEHLRNRIAGLETIAGAATEFRVWNADGMGLYVRRAIGTNGFAVLEGRIRAVRGRRAWTSDGWRFTALLSEAEVYCWPDASTALTEAQRLANEDTQAPAVQGDTDVEDGDR
;
A
#
# COMPACT_ATOMS: atom_id res chain seq x y z
N MET A 1 28.80 -36.75 -0.31
CA MET A 1 27.41 -37.25 -0.44
C MET A 1 26.88 -36.86 -1.81
N SER A 2 26.56 -37.82 -2.69
CA SER A 2 25.93 -37.53 -3.98
C SER A 2 24.52 -36.98 -3.76
N THR A 3 24.26 -35.75 -4.17
CA THR A 3 22.93 -35.14 -4.12
C THR A 3 22.01 -35.82 -5.13
N ARG A 4 21.15 -36.73 -4.69
CA ARG A 4 20.08 -37.27 -5.54
C ARG A 4 19.10 -36.14 -5.90
N ASN A 5 18.88 -35.93 -7.19
CA ASN A 5 17.83 -35.04 -7.69
C ASN A 5 16.46 -35.65 -7.37
N LEU A 6 15.48 -34.81 -7.04
CA LEU A 6 14.10 -35.26 -6.84
C LEU A 6 13.51 -35.79 -8.15
N THR A 7 12.70 -36.84 -8.08
CA THR A 7 11.92 -37.32 -9.23
C THR A 7 10.73 -36.38 -9.51
N PRO A 8 10.13 -36.41 -10.72
CA PRO A 8 8.90 -35.66 -11.00
C PRO A 8 7.78 -35.93 -9.99
N ASP A 9 7.53 -37.19 -9.65
CA ASP A 9 6.46 -37.59 -8.71
C ASP A 9 6.71 -37.04 -7.30
N GLN A 10 7.97 -37.04 -6.84
CA GLN A 10 8.34 -36.43 -5.55
C GLN A 10 8.10 -34.92 -5.55
N ARG A 11 8.39 -34.23 -6.68
CA ARG A 11 8.10 -32.80 -6.80
C ARG A 11 6.59 -32.53 -6.78
N ALA A 12 5.80 -33.33 -7.50
CA ALA A 12 4.34 -33.21 -7.51
C ALA A 12 3.76 -33.41 -6.10
N LYS A 13 4.25 -34.42 -5.36
CA LYS A 13 3.77 -34.67 -3.99
C LYS A 13 4.16 -33.55 -3.02
N ILE A 14 5.36 -33.00 -3.16
CA ILE A 14 5.78 -31.83 -2.38
C ILE A 14 4.89 -30.62 -2.71
N ALA A 15 4.58 -30.37 -3.98
CA ALA A 15 3.71 -29.27 -4.37
C ALA A 15 2.28 -29.41 -3.78
N GLU A 16 1.74 -30.63 -3.79
CA GLU A 16 0.45 -30.94 -3.16
C GLU A 16 0.47 -30.68 -1.64
N LEU A 17 1.55 -31.08 -0.95
CA LEU A 17 1.69 -30.89 0.49
C LEU A 17 1.91 -29.41 0.89
N ILE A 18 2.51 -28.61 0.01
CA ILE A 18 2.73 -27.17 0.22
C ILE A 18 1.42 -26.38 0.02
N GLY A 19 0.52 -26.87 -0.84
CA GLY A 19 -0.79 -26.25 -1.06
C GLY A 19 -0.69 -24.85 -1.65
N ASP A 20 -1.41 -23.91 -1.04
CA ASP A 20 -1.50 -22.49 -1.42
C ASP A 20 -0.51 -21.59 -0.65
N ALA A 21 0.52 -22.20 -0.04
CA ALA A 21 1.55 -21.45 0.66
C ALA A 21 2.21 -20.42 -0.26
N GLN A 22 2.30 -19.19 0.22
CA GLN A 22 2.86 -18.07 -0.54
C GLN A 22 4.37 -18.27 -0.75
N PRO A 23 4.93 -17.78 -1.87
CA PRO A 23 6.38 -17.76 -2.07
C PRO A 23 7.09 -17.06 -0.92
N ALA A 24 8.22 -17.61 -0.46
CA ALA A 24 9.03 -16.96 0.56
C ALA A 24 9.62 -15.66 0.00
N THR A 25 9.26 -14.52 0.59
CA THR A 25 9.85 -13.23 0.22
C THR A 25 11.30 -13.15 0.66
N THR A 26 12.09 -12.26 0.05
CA THR A 26 13.48 -12.05 0.46
C THR A 26 13.57 -11.63 1.93
N GLU A 27 12.67 -10.76 2.38
CA GLU A 27 12.60 -10.28 3.76
C GLU A 27 12.28 -11.42 4.73
N LEU A 28 11.33 -12.31 4.37
CA LEU A 28 10.99 -13.47 5.18
C LEU A 28 12.20 -14.41 5.33
N LEU A 29 12.94 -14.65 4.24
CA LEU A 29 14.14 -15.49 4.29
C LEU A 29 15.26 -14.88 5.15
N VAL A 30 15.44 -13.55 5.09
CA VAL A 30 16.40 -12.82 5.93
C VAL A 30 16.00 -12.92 7.40
N SER A 31 14.75 -12.55 7.73
CA SER A 31 14.23 -12.60 9.10
C SER A 31 14.28 -14.01 9.69
N PHE A 32 14.03 -15.03 8.86
CA PHE A 32 14.13 -16.42 9.29
C PHE A 32 15.58 -16.85 9.54
N GLY A 33 16.53 -16.39 8.71
CA GLY A 33 17.95 -16.59 8.94
C GLY A 33 18.46 -15.93 10.22
N GLU A 34 17.99 -14.72 10.52
CA GLU A 34 18.26 -14.01 11.77
C GLU A 34 17.70 -14.78 12.96
N SER A 35 16.45 -15.26 12.87
CA SER A 35 15.83 -16.07 13.93
C SER A 35 16.63 -17.33 14.24
N ILE A 36 17.17 -18.01 13.21
CA ILE A 36 18.04 -19.19 13.42
C ILE A 36 19.35 -18.80 14.08
N ARG A 37 19.99 -17.71 13.63
CA ARG A 37 21.25 -17.22 14.22
C ARG A 37 21.03 -16.84 15.68
N ASP A 38 20.03 -16.02 15.96
CA ASP A 38 19.70 -15.59 17.31
C ASP A 38 19.38 -16.80 18.20
N ARG A 39 18.61 -17.78 17.70
CA ARG A 39 18.36 -19.03 18.45
C ARG A 39 19.62 -19.85 18.74
N ARG A 40 20.60 -19.85 17.84
CA ARG A 40 21.88 -20.56 18.00
C ARG A 40 22.83 -19.84 18.95
N ASP A 41 22.84 -18.51 18.90
CA ASP A 41 23.88 -17.69 19.51
C ASP A 41 23.45 -17.08 20.86
N HIS A 42 22.16 -17.07 21.21
CA HIS A 42 21.71 -16.63 22.54
C HIS A 42 21.98 -17.68 23.63
N GLU A 43 22.29 -17.22 24.84
CA GLU A 43 22.40 -18.05 26.03
C GLU A 43 21.01 -18.53 26.46
N HIS A 44 20.86 -19.84 26.63
CA HIS A 44 19.62 -20.41 27.16
C HIS A 44 19.75 -20.51 28.70
N PRO A 45 18.73 -20.08 29.47
CA PRO A 45 18.72 -20.28 30.91
C PRO A 45 18.72 -21.78 31.24
N GLN A 46 19.44 -22.18 32.30
CA GLN A 46 19.66 -23.60 32.63
C GLN A 46 18.40 -24.42 32.97
N TRP A 47 17.28 -23.76 33.21
CA TRP A 47 15.97 -24.39 33.42
C TRP A 47 15.20 -24.36 32.09
N GLU A 48 15.61 -25.18 31.11
CA GLU A 48 15.01 -25.07 29.76
C GLU A 48 13.58 -25.61 29.69
N ASP A 49 12.70 -24.77 29.15
CA ASP A 49 11.41 -25.18 28.59
C ASP A 49 11.65 -26.13 27.40
N PHE A 50 11.13 -27.36 27.49
CA PHE A 50 11.18 -28.36 26.41
C PHE A 50 10.65 -27.82 25.07
N TYR A 51 9.76 -26.82 25.10
CA TYR A 51 9.28 -26.14 23.90
C TYR A 51 10.40 -25.38 23.17
N CYS A 52 11.25 -24.65 23.89
CA CYS A 52 12.37 -23.90 23.34
C CYS A 52 13.44 -24.82 22.73
N LEU A 53 13.72 -25.96 23.38
CA LEU A 53 14.64 -26.97 22.86
C LEU A 53 14.14 -27.60 21.57
N ASN A 54 12.86 -27.98 21.51
CA ASN A 54 12.25 -28.54 20.30
C ASN A 54 12.24 -27.56 19.13
N LEU A 55 11.90 -26.29 19.38
CA LEU A 55 11.93 -25.26 18.36
C LEU A 55 13.36 -25.01 17.85
N SER A 56 14.35 -25.02 18.74
CA SER A 56 15.76 -24.83 18.37
C SER A 56 16.30 -26.00 17.56
N SER A 57 15.99 -27.23 17.95
CA SER A 57 16.34 -28.44 17.17
C SER A 57 15.67 -28.41 15.80
N TYR A 58 14.37 -28.07 15.71
CA TYR A 58 13.69 -27.97 14.41
C TYR A 58 14.30 -26.89 13.50
N MET A 59 14.50 -25.68 14.02
CA MET A 59 15.01 -24.55 13.24
C MET A 59 16.48 -24.73 12.84
N GLY A 60 17.31 -25.26 13.74
CA GLY A 60 18.73 -25.51 13.49
C GLY A 60 18.96 -26.76 12.63
N GLU A 61 18.48 -27.92 13.06
CA GLU A 61 18.86 -29.20 12.46
C GLU A 61 18.07 -29.53 11.20
N ARG A 62 16.77 -29.16 11.16
CA ARG A 62 15.91 -29.48 10.00
C ARG A 62 15.83 -28.35 8.99
N MET A 63 15.70 -27.10 9.44
CA MET A 63 15.48 -25.96 8.53
C MET A 63 16.77 -25.33 8.00
N ALA A 64 17.87 -25.29 8.76
CA ALA A 64 19.12 -24.69 8.25
C ALA A 64 19.68 -25.40 7.00
N PRO A 65 19.67 -26.74 6.87
CA PRO A 65 20.07 -27.41 5.63
C PRO A 65 19.16 -27.10 4.44
N VAL A 66 17.86 -26.88 4.69
CA VAL A 66 16.89 -26.49 3.65
C VAL A 66 17.22 -25.10 3.11
N LEU A 67 17.43 -24.12 4.00
CA LEU A 67 17.87 -22.77 3.60
C LEU A 67 19.20 -22.80 2.85
N ARG A 68 20.15 -23.60 3.31
CA ARG A 68 21.44 -23.73 2.63
C ARG A 68 21.27 -24.26 1.20
N ARG A 69 20.46 -25.30 1.03
CA ARG A 69 20.16 -25.88 -0.29
C ARG A 69 19.44 -24.89 -1.20
N LEU A 70 18.56 -24.05 -0.65
CA LEU A 70 17.88 -22.98 -1.39
C LEU A 70 18.90 -21.94 -1.89
N LEU A 71 19.81 -21.46 -1.03
CA LEU A 71 20.87 -20.52 -1.43
C LEU A 71 21.79 -21.11 -2.51
N ASP A 72 22.17 -22.38 -2.38
CA ASP A 72 23.00 -23.06 -3.38
C ASP A 72 22.23 -23.26 -4.72
N ALA A 73 20.90 -23.41 -4.68
CA ALA A 73 20.05 -23.46 -5.87
C ALA A 73 19.95 -22.09 -6.54
N GLU A 74 19.70 -21.02 -5.79
CA GLU A 74 19.68 -19.64 -6.28
C GLU A 74 21.01 -19.24 -6.92
N SER A 75 22.14 -19.56 -6.26
CA SER A 75 23.47 -19.32 -6.81
C SER A 75 23.71 -20.07 -8.14
N ARG A 76 23.20 -21.31 -8.27
CA ARG A 76 23.25 -22.04 -9.55
C ARG A 76 22.37 -21.38 -10.60
N ALA A 77 21.15 -20.98 -10.26
CA ALA A 77 20.25 -20.29 -11.18
C ALA A 77 20.86 -18.98 -11.69
N GLU A 78 21.49 -18.20 -10.80
CA GLU A 78 22.21 -16.97 -11.16
C GLU A 78 23.36 -17.23 -12.16
N ARG A 79 24.17 -18.25 -11.90
CA ARG A 79 25.23 -18.67 -12.83
C ARG A 79 24.67 -19.07 -14.19
N TYR A 80 23.56 -19.79 -14.22
CA TYR A 80 22.89 -20.16 -15.49
C TYR A 80 22.34 -18.93 -16.21
N ARG A 81 21.69 -17.99 -15.51
CA ARG A 81 21.19 -16.74 -16.09
C ARG A 81 22.33 -15.93 -16.70
N THR A 82 23.45 -15.81 -15.99
CA THR A 82 24.65 -15.11 -16.48
C THR A 82 25.26 -15.82 -17.69
N ALA A 83 25.48 -17.14 -17.62
CA ALA A 83 26.06 -17.92 -18.71
C ALA A 83 25.17 -17.91 -19.96
N TRP A 84 23.86 -18.02 -19.79
CA TRP A 84 22.89 -17.91 -20.86
C TRP A 84 22.87 -16.51 -21.48
N GLY A 85 22.92 -15.46 -20.65
CA GLY A 85 23.07 -14.08 -21.12
C GLY A 85 24.31 -13.91 -22.00
N MET A 86 25.48 -14.38 -21.54
CA MET A 86 26.72 -14.35 -22.32
C MET A 86 26.63 -15.19 -23.62
N ALA A 87 26.01 -16.37 -23.58
CA ALA A 87 25.81 -17.20 -24.76
C ALA A 87 24.88 -16.52 -25.77
N ARG A 88 23.79 -15.91 -25.30
CA ARG A 88 22.86 -15.11 -26.11
C ARG A 88 23.56 -13.92 -26.75
N THR A 89 24.31 -13.11 -26.00
CA THR A 89 25.07 -11.98 -26.54
C THR A 89 26.06 -12.42 -27.62
N ARG A 90 26.76 -13.54 -27.41
CA ARG A 90 27.67 -14.10 -28.42
C ARG A 90 26.91 -14.52 -29.68
N ALA A 91 25.82 -15.27 -29.55
CA ALA A 91 24.99 -15.70 -30.68
C ALA A 91 24.46 -14.51 -31.49
N ILE A 92 24.05 -13.43 -30.82
CA ILE A 92 23.63 -12.17 -31.44
C ILE A 92 24.80 -11.53 -32.19
N SER A 93 25.99 -11.45 -31.58
CA SER A 93 27.15 -10.82 -32.22
C SER A 93 27.60 -11.53 -33.50
N THR A 94 27.46 -12.86 -33.55
CA THR A 94 27.87 -13.69 -34.70
C THR A 94 26.77 -13.87 -35.76
N GLY A 95 25.50 -13.59 -35.43
CA GLY A 95 24.37 -13.73 -36.35
C GLY A 95 24.37 -12.69 -37.48
N GLY A 96 23.52 -12.89 -38.49
CA GLY A 96 23.35 -11.91 -39.57
C GLY A 96 22.78 -10.58 -39.07
N ALA A 97 22.84 -9.51 -39.90
CA ALA A 97 22.27 -8.21 -39.52
C ALA A 97 20.77 -8.29 -39.17
N ALA A 98 20.02 -9.14 -39.88
CA ALA A 98 18.61 -9.41 -39.60
C ALA A 98 18.40 -10.10 -38.23
N ASP A 99 19.22 -11.09 -37.88
CA ASP A 99 19.14 -11.78 -36.58
C ASP A 99 19.44 -10.84 -35.43
N ARG A 100 20.41 -9.94 -35.59
CA ARG A 100 20.73 -8.89 -34.61
C ARG A 100 19.56 -7.94 -34.39
N TYR A 101 18.88 -7.54 -35.46
CA TYR A 101 17.69 -6.69 -35.34
C TYR A 101 16.56 -7.42 -34.64
N ALA A 102 16.27 -8.66 -35.03
CA ALA A 102 15.24 -9.49 -34.39
C ALA A 102 15.54 -9.79 -32.92
N ALA A 103 16.81 -9.94 -32.54
CA ALA A 103 17.21 -10.14 -31.16
C ALA A 103 17.05 -8.86 -30.32
N ARG A 104 17.49 -7.69 -30.84
CA ARG A 104 17.28 -6.39 -30.17
C ARG A 104 15.80 -6.05 -30.04
N ALA A 105 14.99 -6.34 -31.04
CA ALA A 105 13.54 -6.14 -30.98
C ALA A 105 12.91 -7.00 -29.87
N ARG A 106 13.33 -8.27 -29.75
CA ARG A 106 12.89 -9.14 -28.65
C ARG A 106 13.37 -8.67 -27.28
N GLU A 107 14.62 -8.23 -27.14
CA GLU A 107 15.14 -7.63 -25.89
C GLU A 107 14.36 -6.37 -25.52
N GLY A 108 14.08 -5.49 -26.48
CA GLY A 108 13.25 -4.31 -26.28
C GLY A 108 11.84 -4.67 -25.82
N GLN A 109 11.23 -5.68 -26.44
CA GLN A 109 9.91 -6.17 -26.05
C GLN A 109 9.91 -6.81 -24.65
N GLU A 110 10.89 -7.65 -24.32
CA GLU A 110 11.07 -8.25 -22.99
C GLU A 110 11.23 -7.16 -21.92
N ALA A 111 12.08 -6.16 -22.18
CA ALA A 111 12.28 -5.03 -21.27
C ALA A 111 11.00 -4.21 -21.09
N LEU A 112 10.24 -3.94 -22.16
CA LEU A 112 8.94 -3.26 -22.09
C LEU A 112 7.92 -4.08 -21.29
N GLN A 113 7.87 -5.40 -21.47
CA GLN A 113 6.98 -6.28 -20.71
C GLN A 113 7.34 -6.29 -19.22
N HIS A 114 8.61 -6.43 -18.87
CA HIS A 114 9.07 -6.36 -17.47
C HIS A 114 8.76 -5.00 -16.85
N MET A 115 9.01 -3.91 -17.57
CA MET A 115 8.69 -2.56 -17.11
C MET A 115 7.18 -2.40 -16.89
N LEU A 116 6.35 -2.88 -17.82
CA LEU A 116 4.89 -2.85 -17.70
C LEU A 116 4.41 -3.63 -16.47
N PHE A 117 4.92 -4.85 -16.26
CA PHE A 117 4.55 -5.64 -15.09
C PHE A 117 5.01 -5.00 -13.78
N ALA A 118 6.22 -4.42 -13.73
CA ALA A 118 6.69 -3.70 -12.56
C ALA A 118 5.79 -2.49 -12.23
N VAL A 119 5.37 -1.73 -13.25
CA VAL A 119 4.44 -0.61 -13.07
C VAL A 119 3.08 -1.09 -12.59
N ILE A 120 2.52 -2.15 -13.17
CA ILE A 120 1.23 -2.71 -12.73
C ILE A 120 1.32 -3.21 -11.29
N ALA A 121 2.36 -3.96 -10.93
CA ALA A 121 2.56 -4.47 -9.58
C ALA A 121 2.67 -3.33 -8.55
N ALA A 122 3.44 -2.28 -8.85
CA ALA A 122 3.56 -1.11 -7.98
C ALA A 122 2.21 -0.37 -7.81
N GLN A 123 1.41 -0.27 -8.87
CA GLN A 123 0.08 0.35 -8.81
C GLN A 123 -0.90 -0.49 -7.98
N LEU A 124 -0.89 -1.82 -8.14
CA LEU A 124 -1.71 -2.73 -7.33
C LEU A 124 -1.33 -2.71 -5.86
N ALA A 125 -0.02 -2.79 -5.55
CA ALA A 125 0.48 -2.70 -4.18
C ALA A 125 0.08 -1.38 -3.52
N ARG A 126 0.12 -0.28 -4.26
CA ARG A 126 -0.33 1.02 -3.76
C ARG A 126 -1.82 1.07 -3.49
N LYS A 127 -2.64 0.57 -4.41
CA LYS A 127 -4.09 0.52 -4.20
C LYS A 127 -4.41 -0.29 -2.95
N ALA A 128 -3.80 -1.46 -2.80
CA ALA A 128 -3.96 -2.28 -1.60
C ALA A 128 -3.55 -1.52 -0.32
N ALA A 129 -2.43 -0.80 -0.35
CA ALA A 129 -1.99 0.02 0.78
C ALA A 129 -2.96 1.16 1.12
N THR A 130 -3.53 1.84 0.11
CA THR A 130 -4.52 2.89 0.31
C THR A 130 -5.81 2.33 0.90
N ASP A 131 -6.32 1.22 0.35
CA ASP A 131 -7.54 0.57 0.82
C ASP A 131 -7.37 0.07 2.27
N GLU A 132 -6.21 -0.52 2.58
CA GLU A 132 -5.84 -0.92 3.95
C GLU A 132 -5.78 0.29 4.89
N ALA A 133 -5.14 1.39 4.49
CA ALA A 133 -5.06 2.60 5.31
C ALA A 133 -6.44 3.20 5.60
N VAL A 134 -7.36 3.20 4.64
CA VAL A 134 -8.75 3.63 4.85
C VAL A 134 -9.46 2.74 5.87
N GLY A 135 -9.34 1.41 5.72
CA GLY A 135 -9.91 0.46 6.68
C GLY A 135 -9.37 0.66 8.10
N LEU A 136 -8.06 0.88 8.23
CA LEU A 136 -7.42 1.13 9.52
C LEU A 136 -7.82 2.48 10.13
N ARG A 137 -7.98 3.55 9.34
CA ARG A 137 -8.47 4.84 9.84
C ARG A 137 -9.88 4.73 10.40
N ASN A 138 -10.77 4.02 9.70
CA ASN A 138 -12.12 3.75 10.19
C ASN A 138 -12.07 2.98 11.52
N ARG A 139 -11.20 1.96 11.60
CA ARG A 139 -11.01 1.21 12.84
C ARG A 139 -10.49 2.09 13.98
N VAL A 140 -9.49 2.92 13.75
CA VAL A 140 -8.99 3.87 14.77
C VAL A 140 -10.11 4.81 15.23
N ALA A 141 -10.95 5.32 14.33
CA ALA A 141 -12.08 6.17 14.69
C ALA A 141 -13.11 5.45 15.59
N GLU A 142 -13.43 4.19 15.28
CA GLU A 142 -14.28 3.34 16.14
C GLU A 142 -13.67 3.13 17.53
N LEU A 143 -12.37 2.82 17.55
CA LEU A 143 -11.61 2.55 18.77
C LEU A 143 -11.50 3.79 19.67
N GLU A 144 -11.27 4.97 19.08
CA GLU A 144 -11.29 6.25 19.80
C GLU A 144 -12.68 6.61 20.32
N ALA A 145 -13.74 6.28 19.58
CA ALA A 145 -15.11 6.44 20.05
C ALA A 145 -15.40 5.53 21.26
N ALA A 146 -14.98 4.27 21.20
CA ALA A 146 -15.10 3.31 22.31
C ALA A 146 -14.32 3.79 23.56
N GLU A 147 -13.12 4.34 23.39
CA GLU A 147 -12.34 4.88 24.51
C GLU A 147 -13.00 6.13 25.12
N ARG A 148 -13.54 7.04 24.30
CA ARG A 148 -14.34 8.16 24.80
C ARG A 148 -15.55 7.66 25.60
N ALA A 149 -16.24 6.63 25.11
CA ALA A 149 -17.35 6.02 25.83
C ALA A 149 -16.91 5.38 27.17
N ARG A 150 -15.72 4.76 27.23
CA ARG A 150 -15.15 4.25 28.49
C ARG A 150 -14.91 5.36 29.50
N VAL A 151 -14.22 6.43 29.10
CA VAL A 151 -13.92 7.58 29.99
C VAL A 151 -15.22 8.19 30.51
N ARG A 152 -16.25 8.32 29.67
CA ARG A 152 -17.58 8.78 30.12
C ARG A 152 -18.22 7.83 31.14
N ARG A 153 -18.13 6.51 30.96
CA ARG A 153 -18.63 5.54 31.95
C ARG A 153 -17.88 5.66 33.28
N GLU A 154 -16.58 5.87 33.26
CA GLU A 154 -15.77 6.10 34.47
C GLU A 154 -16.16 7.41 35.17
N GLN A 155 -16.35 8.49 34.42
CA GLN A 155 -16.89 9.76 34.93
C GLN A 155 -18.28 9.56 35.55
N ARG A 156 -19.15 8.78 34.90
CA ARG A 156 -20.48 8.44 35.43
C ARG A 156 -20.40 7.74 36.78
N VAL A 157 -19.54 6.73 36.90
CA VAL A 157 -19.32 6.01 38.17
C VAL A 157 -18.80 6.95 39.25
N ALA A 158 -17.87 7.85 38.90
CA ALA A 158 -17.33 8.84 39.83
C ALA A 158 -18.39 9.86 40.31
N LEU A 159 -19.26 10.31 39.40
CA LEU A 159 -20.37 11.22 39.71
C LEU A 159 -21.40 10.56 40.63
N VAL A 160 -21.82 9.32 40.33
CA VAL A 160 -22.73 8.55 41.19
C VAL A 160 -22.13 8.40 42.60
N ALA A 161 -20.86 8.00 42.70
CA ALA A 161 -20.17 7.91 44.00
C ALA A 161 -20.00 9.27 44.70
N GLY A 162 -19.98 10.37 43.96
CA GLY A 162 -19.98 11.74 44.51
C GLY A 162 -21.35 12.12 45.08
N ILE A 163 -22.42 11.84 44.34
CA ILE A 163 -23.81 12.04 44.74
C ILE A 163 -24.10 11.25 46.03
N GLU A 164 -23.77 9.95 46.05
CA GLU A 164 -23.97 9.09 47.23
C GLU A 164 -23.25 9.65 48.47
N ARG A 165 -22.00 10.11 48.34
CA ARG A 165 -21.25 10.70 49.46
C ARG A 165 -21.87 12.01 49.96
N ALA A 166 -22.33 12.86 49.05
CA ALA A 166 -22.97 14.13 49.40
C ALA A 166 -24.32 13.92 50.10
N GLU A 167 -25.10 12.92 49.66
CA GLU A 167 -26.38 12.56 50.28
C GLU A 167 -26.23 11.91 51.66
N MET A 168 -25.12 11.22 51.92
CA MET A 168 -24.80 10.63 53.22
C MET A 168 -24.31 11.67 54.26
N SER A 169 -24.09 12.92 53.84
CA SER A 169 -23.68 14.00 54.73
C SER A 169 -24.87 14.71 55.36
N ASP A 170 -24.83 14.96 56.66
CA ASP A 170 -25.86 15.73 57.37
C ASP A 170 -25.76 17.26 57.12
N ASN A 171 -24.81 17.70 56.27
CA ASN A 171 -24.59 19.11 55.97
C ASN A 171 -25.52 19.59 54.85
N VAL A 172 -26.29 20.65 55.12
CA VAL A 172 -27.23 21.25 54.15
C VAL A 172 -26.55 21.71 52.86
N ALA A 173 -25.28 22.14 52.92
CA ALA A 173 -24.52 22.55 51.74
C ALA A 173 -24.26 21.39 50.76
N ASP A 174 -24.18 20.16 51.26
CA ASP A 174 -23.82 18.99 50.47
C ASP A 174 -25.01 18.53 49.61
N TYR A 175 -26.25 18.83 50.01
CA TYR A 175 -27.44 18.60 49.17
C TYR A 175 -27.46 19.47 47.90
N ALA A 176 -26.97 20.71 47.98
CA ALA A 176 -26.86 21.58 46.81
C ALA A 176 -25.82 21.01 45.82
N GLN A 177 -24.70 20.49 46.33
CA GLN A 177 -23.69 19.81 45.54
C GLN A 177 -24.23 18.53 44.88
N ALA A 178 -25.03 17.74 45.61
CA ALA A 178 -25.65 16.54 45.04
C ALA A 178 -26.60 16.86 43.87
N ALA A 179 -27.33 17.98 43.93
CA ALA A 179 -28.21 18.42 42.84
C ALA A 179 -27.42 18.81 41.58
N GLU A 180 -26.28 19.49 41.74
CA GLU A 180 -25.38 19.85 40.62
C GLU A 180 -24.79 18.59 39.95
N LEU A 181 -24.27 17.65 40.76
CA LEU A 181 -23.72 16.39 40.23
C LEU A 181 -24.78 15.53 39.52
N ARG A 182 -26.05 15.56 39.96
CA ARG A 182 -27.16 14.88 39.27
C ARG A 182 -27.49 15.52 37.93
N SER A 183 -27.39 16.84 37.81
CA SER A 183 -27.55 17.54 36.54
C SER A 183 -26.45 17.10 35.55
N GLU A 184 -25.20 17.08 36.00
CA GLU A 184 -24.06 16.61 35.20
C GLU A 184 -24.19 15.13 34.81
N LEU A 185 -24.67 14.29 35.72
CA LEU A 185 -24.96 12.88 35.44
C LEU A 185 -26.05 12.71 34.36
N ALA A 186 -27.13 13.49 34.44
CA ALA A 186 -28.21 13.43 33.46
C ALA A 186 -27.76 13.85 32.05
N GLU A 187 -26.88 14.85 31.96
CA GLU A 187 -26.25 15.24 30.69
C GLU A 187 -25.38 14.11 30.12
N LEU A 188 -24.55 13.47 30.94
CA LEU A 188 -23.72 12.33 30.52
C LEU A 188 -24.53 11.08 30.13
N GLU A 189 -25.65 10.82 30.80
CA GLU A 189 -26.53 9.69 30.46
C GLU A 189 -27.25 9.87 29.13
N ALA A 190 -27.68 11.10 28.81
CA ALA A 190 -28.27 11.42 27.51
C ALA A 190 -27.28 11.19 26.34
N GLU A 191 -25.98 11.33 26.58
CA GLU A 191 -24.93 11.06 25.58
C GLU A 191 -24.49 9.58 25.50
N ALA A 192 -24.72 8.78 26.54
CA ALA A 192 -24.14 7.43 26.68
C ALA A 192 -24.95 6.30 26.02
N GLU A 193 -26.23 6.52 25.71
CA GLU A 193 -27.15 5.46 25.24
C GLU A 193 -26.83 4.92 23.82
N ALA A 194 -25.85 5.53 23.13
CA ALA A 194 -25.50 5.18 21.74
C ALA A 194 -24.33 4.19 21.58
N ASP A 195 -23.55 3.86 22.60
CA ASP A 195 -22.23 3.22 22.38
C ASP A 195 -21.92 2.03 23.32
N ALA A 196 -21.99 0.82 22.74
CA ALA A 196 -21.69 -0.46 23.40
C ALA A 196 -20.59 -1.27 22.67
N SER A 197 -19.56 -0.59 22.15
CA SER A 197 -18.42 -1.25 21.52
C SER A 197 -17.35 -1.71 22.53
N PRO A 198 -16.64 -2.82 22.25
CA PRO A 198 -15.56 -3.30 23.09
C PRO A 198 -14.37 -2.32 23.13
N ILE A 199 -13.73 -2.20 24.29
CA ILE A 199 -12.64 -1.26 24.56
C ILE A 199 -11.32 -1.82 23.98
N PRO A 200 -10.66 -1.10 23.08
CA PRO A 200 -9.33 -1.45 22.60
C PRO A 200 -8.24 -1.13 23.62
N SER A 201 -7.09 -1.81 23.50
CA SER A 201 -5.91 -1.41 24.28
C SER A 201 -5.22 -0.18 23.68
N ALA A 202 -4.58 0.65 24.51
CA ALA A 202 -3.80 1.79 24.03
C ALA A 202 -2.66 1.37 23.07
N ALA A 203 -2.05 0.20 23.31
CA ALA A 203 -1.02 -0.39 22.45
C ALA A 203 -1.56 -0.75 21.05
N GLU A 204 -2.82 -1.21 20.97
CA GLU A 204 -3.47 -1.51 19.68
C GLU A 204 -3.69 -0.23 18.86
N LEU A 205 -4.19 0.85 19.50
CA LEU A 205 -4.36 2.15 18.85
C LEU A 205 -3.04 2.72 18.32
N GLU A 206 -1.97 2.64 19.10
CA GLU A 206 -0.64 3.09 18.69
C GLU A 206 -0.10 2.24 17.51
N HIS A 207 -0.27 0.91 17.57
CA HIS A 207 0.12 0.03 16.47
C HIS A 207 -0.61 0.37 15.17
N LEU A 208 -1.93 0.59 15.23
CA LEU A 208 -2.73 0.96 14.06
C LEU A 208 -2.32 2.31 13.47
N ARG A 209 -2.06 3.32 14.31
CA ARG A 209 -1.56 4.63 13.87
C ARG A 209 -0.21 4.52 13.17
N ASN A 210 0.72 3.76 13.73
CA ASN A 210 2.03 3.52 13.12
C ASN A 210 1.90 2.77 11.77
N ARG A 211 0.98 1.81 11.69
CA ARG A 211 0.70 1.10 10.44
C ARG A 211 0.13 2.03 9.36
N ILE A 212 -0.83 2.90 9.72
CA ILE A 212 -1.39 3.92 8.81
C ILE A 212 -0.28 4.84 8.30
N ALA A 213 0.58 5.35 9.18
CA ALA A 213 1.70 6.22 8.80
C ALA A 213 2.69 5.53 7.83
N GLY A 214 2.97 4.23 8.05
CA GLY A 214 3.77 3.44 7.13
C GLY A 214 3.14 3.27 5.75
N LEU A 215 1.83 2.98 5.70
CA LEU A 215 1.08 2.87 4.45
C LEU A 215 0.98 4.21 3.72
N GLU A 216 0.77 5.31 4.44
CA GLU A 216 0.77 6.67 3.91
C GLU A 216 2.14 7.05 3.34
N THR A 217 3.24 6.60 3.95
CA THR A 217 4.59 6.81 3.42
C THR A 217 4.77 6.08 2.08
N ILE A 218 4.33 4.82 1.99
CA ILE A 218 4.37 4.03 0.74
C ILE A 218 3.48 4.70 -0.33
N ALA A 219 2.30 5.17 0.05
CA ALA A 219 1.39 5.88 -0.84
C ALA A 219 1.95 7.25 -1.26
N GLY A 220 2.64 7.97 -0.38
CA GLY A 220 3.25 9.28 -0.63
C GLY A 220 4.50 9.22 -1.50
N ALA A 221 5.24 8.10 -1.48
CA ALA A 221 6.33 7.83 -2.42
C ALA A 221 5.84 7.63 -3.87
N ALA A 222 4.53 7.64 -4.10
CA ALA A 222 3.94 7.63 -5.42
C ALA A 222 4.40 8.81 -6.29
N THR A 223 4.96 8.47 -7.45
CA THR A 223 5.29 9.47 -8.47
C THR A 223 4.18 9.71 -9.48
N GLU A 224 3.10 8.91 -9.48
CA GLU A 224 2.00 9.00 -10.46
C GLU A 224 0.70 8.46 -9.87
N PHE A 225 -0.37 9.25 -9.90
CA PHE A 225 -1.74 8.86 -9.57
C PHE A 225 -2.63 8.93 -10.81
N ARG A 226 -3.72 8.16 -10.81
CA ARG A 226 -4.68 8.10 -11.92
C ARG A 226 -6.05 8.48 -11.42
N VAL A 227 -6.65 9.49 -12.04
CA VAL A 227 -8.01 9.93 -11.77
C VAL A 227 -8.83 9.56 -12.99
N TRP A 228 -9.80 8.65 -12.84
CA TRP A 228 -10.69 8.24 -13.92
C TRP A 228 -12.05 8.89 -13.72
N ASN A 229 -12.61 9.48 -14.78
CA ASN A 229 -14.02 9.85 -14.79
C ASN A 229 -14.89 8.69 -15.29
N ALA A 230 -16.22 8.82 -15.15
CA ALA A 230 -17.18 7.81 -15.59
C ALA A 230 -17.12 7.54 -17.10
N ASP A 231 -16.70 8.52 -17.89
CA ASP A 231 -16.59 8.45 -19.35
C ASP A 231 -15.31 7.73 -19.83
N GLY A 232 -14.49 7.22 -18.90
CA GLY A 232 -13.24 6.51 -19.20
C GLY A 232 -12.08 7.42 -19.61
N MET A 233 -12.23 8.75 -19.47
CA MET A 233 -11.09 9.66 -19.51
C MET A 233 -10.30 9.56 -18.19
N GLY A 234 -9.02 9.21 -18.32
CA GLY A 234 -8.07 9.26 -17.23
C GLY A 234 -7.28 10.56 -17.26
N LEU A 235 -7.11 11.22 -16.12
CA LEU A 235 -6.04 12.18 -15.87
C LEU A 235 -4.92 11.50 -15.07
N TYR A 236 -3.68 11.85 -15.37
CA TYR A 236 -2.50 11.43 -14.63
C TYR A 236 -2.00 12.60 -13.77
N VAL A 237 -1.88 12.39 -12.47
CA VAL A 237 -1.21 13.32 -11.56
C VAL A 237 0.19 12.79 -11.32
N ARG A 238 1.22 13.40 -11.91
CA ARG A 238 2.59 12.87 -11.87
C ARG A 238 3.54 13.88 -11.26
N ARG A 239 4.50 13.41 -10.46
CA ARG A 239 5.60 14.25 -9.99
C ARG A 239 6.38 14.80 -11.19
N ALA A 240 6.50 16.12 -11.27
CA ALA A 240 7.19 16.78 -12.37
C ALA A 240 8.71 16.54 -12.26
N ILE A 241 9.35 16.31 -13.39
CA ILE A 241 10.80 16.04 -13.45
C ILE A 241 11.53 17.30 -12.96
N GLY A 242 12.56 17.11 -12.12
CA GLY A 242 13.38 18.21 -11.61
C GLY A 242 12.72 19.09 -10.54
N THR A 243 11.48 18.80 -10.13
CA THR A 243 10.78 19.56 -9.08
C THR A 243 10.22 18.64 -7.99
N ASN A 244 9.84 19.23 -6.86
CA ASN A 244 9.11 18.52 -5.81
C ASN A 244 7.60 18.47 -6.06
N GLY A 245 7.09 19.17 -7.08
CA GLY A 245 5.67 19.33 -7.35
C GLY A 245 5.07 18.26 -8.24
N PHE A 246 3.75 18.33 -8.41
CA PHE A 246 2.94 17.40 -9.21
C PHE A 246 2.26 18.14 -10.36
N ALA A 247 2.31 17.57 -11.56
CA ALA A 247 1.66 18.06 -12.76
C ALA A 247 0.47 17.16 -13.12
N VAL A 248 -0.59 17.76 -13.66
CA VAL A 248 -1.76 17.05 -14.18
C VAL A 248 -1.65 16.91 -15.69
N LEU A 249 -1.74 15.69 -16.18
CA LEU A 249 -1.59 15.32 -17.58
C LEU A 249 -2.84 14.59 -18.06
N GLU A 250 -3.23 14.83 -19.30
CA GLU A 250 -4.31 14.08 -19.92
C GLU A 250 -3.85 12.65 -20.24
N GLY A 251 -4.70 11.67 -19.93
CA GLY A 251 -4.39 10.25 -20.06
C GLY A 251 -4.90 9.55 -21.32
N ARG A 252 -5.41 10.31 -22.30
CA ARG A 252 -5.87 9.73 -23.57
C ARG A 252 -4.72 9.05 -24.32
N ILE A 253 -4.81 7.72 -24.44
CA ILE A 253 -3.87 6.88 -25.22
C ILE A 253 -4.11 7.00 -26.74
N ARG A 254 -5.30 7.43 -27.17
CA ARG A 254 -5.73 7.31 -28.59
C ARG A 254 -5.49 8.54 -29.46
N ALA A 255 -4.98 9.65 -28.94
CA ALA A 255 -4.78 10.84 -29.77
C ALA A 255 -3.41 10.79 -30.47
N VAL A 256 -3.43 10.70 -31.80
CA VAL A 256 -2.30 10.90 -32.73
C VAL A 256 -1.56 12.24 -32.48
N ARG A 257 -2.11 13.13 -31.65
CA ARG A 257 -1.64 14.51 -31.40
C ARG A 257 -0.82 14.70 -30.11
N GLY A 258 -0.46 13.63 -29.40
CA GLY A 258 0.36 13.72 -28.18
C GLY A 258 -0.44 14.05 -26.91
N ARG A 259 0.23 14.09 -25.76
CA ARG A 259 -0.38 14.34 -24.44
C ARG A 259 -0.54 15.84 -24.19
N ARG A 260 -1.54 16.22 -23.40
CA ARG A 260 -1.69 17.59 -22.88
C ARG A 260 -1.34 17.64 -21.39
N ALA A 261 -0.80 18.75 -20.93
CA ALA A 261 -0.62 19.08 -19.52
C ALA A 261 -1.43 20.33 -19.17
N TRP A 262 -1.84 20.41 -17.92
CA TRP A 262 -2.44 21.63 -17.39
C TRP A 262 -1.35 22.69 -17.15
N THR A 263 -1.62 23.91 -17.57
CA THR A 263 -0.76 25.09 -17.41
C THR A 263 -1.57 26.22 -16.76
N SER A 264 -0.94 27.35 -16.42
CA SER A 264 -1.66 28.55 -15.95
C SER A 264 -2.72 29.03 -16.95
N ASP A 265 -2.52 28.74 -18.25
CA ASP A 265 -3.39 29.15 -19.35
C ASP A 265 -4.34 28.02 -19.79
N GLY A 266 -4.43 26.93 -19.02
CA GLY A 266 -5.26 25.76 -19.33
C GLY A 266 -4.52 24.62 -20.03
N TRP A 267 -5.25 23.76 -20.74
CA TRP A 267 -4.69 22.56 -21.41
C TRP A 267 -3.79 22.92 -22.60
N ARG A 268 -2.52 22.51 -22.57
CA ARG A 268 -1.57 22.67 -23.69
C ARG A 268 -0.83 21.37 -24.00
N PHE A 269 -0.42 21.16 -25.25
CA PHE A 269 0.31 19.94 -25.65
C PHE A 269 1.69 19.90 -25.04
N THR A 270 2.05 18.79 -24.38
CA THR A 270 3.33 18.63 -23.69
C THR A 270 4.54 18.71 -24.62
N ALA A 271 4.37 18.41 -25.90
CA ALA A 271 5.43 18.54 -26.91
C ALA A 271 5.84 19.99 -27.19
N LEU A 272 4.99 20.96 -26.80
CA LEU A 272 5.20 22.40 -27.01
C LEU A 272 5.55 23.14 -25.72
N LEU A 273 5.66 22.42 -24.60
CA LEU A 273 5.93 22.99 -23.28
C LEU A 273 7.35 22.69 -22.84
N SER A 274 8.02 23.70 -22.31
CA SER A 274 9.18 23.54 -21.44
C SER A 274 8.74 23.08 -20.05
N GLU A 275 9.67 22.52 -19.26
CA GLU A 275 9.39 22.06 -17.90
C GLU A 275 8.87 23.19 -16.98
N ALA A 276 9.27 24.44 -17.23
CA ALA A 276 8.84 25.61 -16.47
C ALA A 276 7.41 26.08 -16.78
N GLU A 277 6.85 25.67 -17.92
CA GLU A 277 5.49 26.05 -18.33
C GLU A 277 4.42 25.07 -17.84
N VAL A 278 4.82 23.90 -17.34
CA VAL A 278 3.89 22.94 -16.74
C VAL A 278 3.51 23.41 -15.34
N TYR A 279 2.21 23.61 -15.11
CA TYR A 279 1.75 24.00 -13.78
C TYR A 279 1.96 22.85 -12.80
N CYS A 280 2.69 23.13 -11.71
CA CYS A 280 3.05 22.15 -10.71
C CYS A 280 2.43 22.55 -9.36
N TRP A 281 1.61 21.66 -8.80
CA TRP A 281 1.10 21.79 -7.44
C TRP A 281 2.15 21.34 -6.43
N PRO A 282 2.18 21.92 -5.22
CA PRO A 282 3.22 21.64 -4.22
C PRO A 282 3.13 20.22 -3.66
N ASP A 283 1.94 19.62 -3.65
CA ASP A 283 1.70 18.28 -3.10
C ASP A 283 0.70 17.48 -3.95
N ALA A 284 0.71 16.16 -3.75
CA ALA A 284 -0.12 15.22 -4.52
C ALA A 284 -1.61 15.39 -4.23
N SER A 285 -1.99 15.75 -2.99
CA SER A 285 -3.39 15.86 -2.58
C SER A 285 -4.07 17.01 -3.30
N THR A 286 -3.44 18.19 -3.30
CA THR A 286 -3.94 19.37 -4.01
C THR A 286 -4.04 19.09 -5.51
N ALA A 287 -3.03 18.45 -6.09
CA ALA A 287 -3.03 18.09 -7.52
C ALA A 287 -4.14 17.09 -7.87
N LEU A 288 -4.45 16.14 -6.97
CA LEU A 288 -5.53 15.16 -7.13
C LEU A 288 -6.91 15.83 -7.06
N THR A 289 -7.14 16.72 -6.10
CA THR A 289 -8.38 17.48 -5.99
C THR A 289 -8.62 18.32 -7.24
N GLU A 290 -7.58 19.00 -7.75
CA GLU A 290 -7.69 19.76 -8.99
C GLU A 290 -7.90 18.87 -10.21
N ALA A 291 -7.21 17.73 -10.31
CA ALA A 291 -7.48 16.77 -11.37
C ALA A 291 -8.93 16.26 -11.33
N GLN A 292 -9.50 15.99 -10.15
CA GLN A 292 -10.91 15.59 -10.03
C GLN A 292 -11.85 16.71 -10.47
N ARG A 293 -11.57 17.97 -10.09
CA ARG A 293 -12.35 19.13 -10.55
C ARG A 293 -12.31 19.25 -12.08
N LEU A 294 -11.12 19.22 -12.67
CA LEU A 294 -10.91 19.30 -14.12
C LEU A 294 -11.60 18.16 -14.87
N ALA A 295 -11.53 16.93 -14.32
CA ALA A 295 -12.20 15.78 -14.91
C ALA A 295 -13.72 15.90 -14.93
N ASN A 296 -14.30 16.60 -13.95
CA ASN A 296 -15.75 16.86 -13.88
C ASN A 296 -16.18 18.03 -14.78
N GLU A 297 -15.35 19.05 -14.94
CA GLU A 297 -15.61 20.20 -15.82
C GLU A 297 -15.64 19.81 -17.30
N ASP A 298 -14.71 18.95 -17.74
CA ASP A 298 -14.68 18.45 -19.12
C ASP A 298 -15.93 17.62 -19.47
N THR A 299 -16.57 16.95 -18.50
CA THR A 299 -17.83 16.23 -18.71
C THR A 299 -19.02 17.18 -18.87
N GLN A 300 -18.94 18.40 -18.33
CA GLN A 300 -20.02 19.39 -18.41
C GLN A 300 -19.92 20.33 -19.62
N ALA A 301 -18.80 20.34 -20.34
CA ALA A 301 -18.68 21.09 -21.57
C ALA A 301 -19.76 20.60 -22.54
N PRO A 302 -20.72 21.45 -22.98
CA PRO A 302 -21.77 21.03 -23.88
C PRO A 302 -21.08 20.44 -25.10
N ALA A 303 -21.45 19.20 -25.46
CA ALA A 303 -21.00 18.60 -26.69
C ALA A 303 -21.26 19.63 -27.77
N VAL A 304 -20.20 20.30 -28.25
CA VAL A 304 -20.28 21.26 -29.33
C VAL A 304 -20.89 20.43 -30.44
N GLN A 305 -22.19 20.62 -30.68
CA GLN A 305 -22.87 20.04 -31.81
C GLN A 305 -22.08 20.57 -32.97
N GLY A 306 -21.22 19.71 -33.52
CA GLY A 306 -20.53 20.01 -34.74
C GLY A 306 -21.65 20.22 -35.74
N ASP A 307 -21.94 21.48 -36.05
CA ASP A 307 -22.55 21.89 -37.30
C ASP A 307 -21.62 21.35 -38.38
N THR A 308 -21.80 20.08 -38.70
CA THR A 308 -21.43 19.53 -39.98
C THR A 308 -22.54 19.91 -40.94
N ASP A 309 -22.78 21.21 -41.11
CA ASP A 309 -23.31 21.74 -42.35
C ASP A 309 -22.18 21.64 -43.38
N VAL A 310 -21.89 20.40 -43.77
CA VAL A 310 -21.22 20.13 -45.03
C VAL A 310 -22.30 20.39 -46.07
N GLU A 311 -22.36 21.64 -46.53
CA GLU A 311 -23.05 21.97 -47.77
C GLU A 311 -22.47 21.06 -48.86
N ASP A 312 -23.26 20.07 -49.27
CA ASP A 312 -23.08 19.31 -50.51
C ASP A 312 -23.17 20.32 -51.68
N GLY A 313 -22.03 20.95 -51.97
CA GLY A 313 -21.83 21.79 -53.14
C GLY A 313 -21.61 20.90 -54.36
N ASP A 314 -22.68 20.63 -55.09
CA ASP A 314 -22.69 20.09 -56.46
C ASP A 314 -21.58 20.71 -57.33
N ARG A 315 -20.64 19.88 -57.80
CA ARG A 315 -19.84 20.09 -59.02
C ARG A 315 -19.44 18.79 -59.69
#